data_AF-A0A371QKY8-F1
#
_entry.id   AF-A0A371QKY8-F1
#
_cell.length_a   1.000
_cell.length_b   1.000
_cell.length_c   1.000
_cell.angle_alpha   90.00
_cell.angle_beta   90.00
_cell.angle_gamma   90.00
#
_symmetry.space_group_name_H-M   'P 1'
#
loop_
_entity.id
_entity.type
_entity.pdbx_description
1 polymer ?
#
loop_
_entity_poly.entity_id
_entity_poly.type
_entity_poly.pdbx_seq_one_letter_code
_entity_poly.pdbx_strand_id
1 'polypeptide(L)'
;MMQRSLFLLLFVCVFTFQAYAQFEDPDIQKVTKADRTAFQQQFSDINWTGQGLYNPTTIDRIPTIELRSRLQAVFGDPTQSIGDLINERDYRPGKAVQFEYWFIIDDEIPMMVLDLDGPFENGLVYVGASRYIDLMPQIKRTFTRKLMNEGSDMASFSDYFYSPERDQWFLVRYHDGEFEREAIDRPGSFN
;
A
#
# COMPACT_ATOMS: atom_id res chain seq x y z
N MET A 1 58.99 37.84 20.41
CA MET A 1 58.18 38.16 19.21
C MET A 1 58.41 37.02 18.22
N MET A 2 57.45 36.27 17.70
CA MET A 2 56.04 36.50 17.47
C MET A 2 55.42 35.10 17.25
N GLN A 3 54.62 34.59 18.19
CA GLN A 3 53.88 33.34 18.03
C GLN A 3 52.42 33.72 17.78
N ARG A 4 52.11 33.98 16.51
CA ARG A 4 50.75 34.27 16.02
C ARG A 4 50.62 33.57 14.68
N SER A 5 50.07 32.37 14.68
CA SER A 5 49.33 31.76 13.56
C SER A 5 49.05 30.30 13.88
N LEU A 6 48.18 30.02 14.85
CA LEU A 6 47.66 28.66 15.01
C LEU A 6 46.32 28.65 15.78
N PHE A 7 45.36 29.46 15.36
CA PHE A 7 44.03 29.45 16.01
C PHE A 7 42.86 29.73 15.06
N LEU A 8 43.04 29.48 13.75
CA LEU A 8 41.97 29.74 12.78
C LEU A 8 41.68 28.59 11.80
N LEU A 9 42.08 27.37 12.14
CA LEU A 9 41.86 26.18 11.30
C LEU A 9 41.14 25.03 12.02
N LEU A 10 40.60 25.28 13.22
CA LEU A 10 39.92 24.25 14.01
C LEU A 10 38.39 24.46 14.15
N PHE A 11 37.81 25.47 13.51
CA PHE A 11 36.37 25.79 13.68
C PHE A 11 35.49 25.41 12.48
N VAL A 12 36.07 24.94 11.37
CA VAL A 12 35.32 24.64 10.13
C VAL A 12 34.92 23.15 10.02
N CYS A 13 35.51 22.25 10.81
CA CYS A 13 35.24 20.80 10.68
C CYS A 13 34.12 20.25 11.56
N VAL A 14 33.42 21.07 12.36
CA VAL A 14 32.40 20.55 13.31
C VAL A 14 30.96 20.68 12.77
N PHE A 15 30.74 21.40 11.67
CA PHE A 15 29.38 21.65 11.16
C PHE A 15 28.94 20.79 9.97
N THR A 16 29.75 19.84 9.49
CA THR A 16 29.35 18.97 8.37
C THR A 16 28.56 17.72 8.79
N PHE A 17 28.39 17.47 10.09
CA PHE A 17 27.65 16.28 10.57
C PHE A 17 26.14 16.48 10.70
N GLN A 18 25.60 17.70 10.54
CA GLN A 18 24.17 17.97 10.72
C GLN A 18 23.36 18.16 9.42
N ALA A 19 23.99 18.10 8.25
CA ALA A 19 23.30 18.25 6.96
C ALA A 19 22.90 16.91 6.30
N TYR A 20 23.22 15.77 6.93
CA TYR A 20 22.81 14.43 6.48
C TYR A 20 21.69 13.83 7.36
N ALA A 21 20.82 14.67 7.92
CA ALA A 21 19.44 14.23 8.16
C ALA A 21 18.70 14.21 6.80
N GLN A 22 19.25 13.44 5.86
CA GLN A 22 18.48 12.90 4.77
C GLN A 22 17.43 12.04 5.46
N PHE A 23 16.16 12.50 5.49
CA PHE A 23 15.06 11.73 6.03
C PHE A 23 15.19 10.30 5.50
N GLU A 24 15.48 9.36 6.39
CA GLU A 24 15.55 7.96 6.03
C GLU A 24 14.19 7.59 5.42
N ASP A 25 14.21 6.80 4.35
CA ASP A 25 12.97 6.36 3.76
C ASP A 25 12.23 5.51 4.78
N PRO A 26 10.93 5.74 5.01
CA PRO A 26 10.17 4.93 5.95
C PRO A 26 10.27 3.46 5.59
N ASP A 27 10.52 2.62 6.58
CA ASP A 27 10.51 1.18 6.41
C ASP A 27 9.06 0.71 6.32
N ILE A 28 8.71 0.01 5.23
CA ILE A 28 7.34 -0.41 4.94
C ILE A 28 7.28 -1.93 5.00
N GLN A 29 6.76 -2.45 6.11
CA GLN A 29 6.64 -3.88 6.34
C GLN A 29 5.23 -4.37 6.03
N LYS A 30 5.13 -5.41 5.20
CA LYS A 30 3.87 -6.01 4.81
C LYS A 30 3.35 -6.95 5.90
N VAL A 31 2.11 -6.75 6.34
CA VAL A 31 1.42 -7.68 7.25
C VAL A 31 0.88 -8.86 6.46
N THR A 32 1.28 -10.08 6.80
CA THR A 32 0.79 -11.28 6.12
C THR A 32 -0.63 -11.64 6.57
N LYS A 33 -1.28 -12.56 5.84
CA LYS A 33 -2.57 -13.13 6.26
C LYS A 33 -2.50 -13.82 7.63
N ALA A 34 -1.36 -14.42 7.99
CA ALA A 34 -1.17 -15.09 9.28
C ALA A 34 -1.10 -14.08 10.45
N ASP A 35 -0.52 -12.89 10.20
CA ASP A 35 -0.32 -11.85 11.21
C ASP A 35 -1.50 -10.89 11.35
N ARG A 36 -2.54 -11.09 10.53
CA ARG A 36 -3.75 -10.25 10.46
C ARG A 36 -4.39 -10.04 11.84
N THR A 37 -4.57 -11.11 12.60
CA THR A 37 -5.18 -11.06 13.93
C THR A 37 -4.33 -10.24 14.90
N ALA A 38 -3.01 -10.39 14.85
CA ALA A 38 -2.09 -9.64 15.70
C ALA A 38 -2.12 -8.15 15.36
N PHE A 39 -2.12 -7.80 14.07
CA PHE A 39 -2.26 -6.41 13.62
C PHE A 39 -3.56 -5.78 14.11
N GLN A 40 -4.69 -6.46 13.94
CA GLN A 40 -6.00 -5.96 14.40
C GLN A 40 -6.02 -5.76 15.92
N GLN A 41 -5.41 -6.67 16.68
CA GLN A 41 -5.32 -6.55 18.14
C GLN A 41 -4.41 -5.38 18.55
N GLN A 42 -3.26 -5.20 17.90
CA GLN A 42 -2.32 -4.11 18.19
C GLN A 42 -2.93 -2.74 17.88
N PHE A 43 -3.74 -2.66 16.83
CA PHE A 43 -4.28 -1.41 16.29
C PHE A 43 -5.81 -1.31 16.45
N SER A 44 -6.38 -1.94 17.48
CA SER A 44 -7.84 -1.98 17.72
C SER A 44 -8.45 -0.58 17.93
N ASP A 45 -7.66 0.33 18.49
CA ASP A 45 -8.13 1.66 18.93
C ASP A 45 -7.75 2.77 17.92
N ILE A 46 -7.52 2.40 16.66
CA ILE A 46 -7.15 3.35 15.61
C ILE A 46 -8.37 4.04 15.01
N ASN A 47 -8.30 5.37 15.00
CA ASN A 47 -9.15 6.22 14.17
C ASN A 47 -8.55 6.31 12.76
N TRP A 48 -9.08 5.52 11.83
CA TRP A 48 -8.66 5.46 10.42
C TRP A 48 -9.11 6.68 9.63
N THR A 49 -8.25 7.17 8.73
CA THR A 49 -8.54 8.29 7.82
C THR A 49 -7.72 8.19 6.54
N GLY A 50 -8.23 8.72 5.43
CA GLY A 50 -7.44 8.93 4.21
C GLY A 50 -6.79 10.31 4.12
N GLN A 51 -6.99 11.18 5.12
CA GLN A 51 -6.38 12.52 5.14
C GLN A 51 -4.85 12.44 5.07
N GLY A 52 -4.25 13.32 4.27
CA GLY A 52 -2.81 13.29 3.97
C GLY A 52 -2.41 12.34 2.83
N LEU A 53 -3.30 11.43 2.42
CA LEU A 53 -3.08 10.45 1.34
C LEU A 53 -3.79 10.83 0.02
N TYR A 54 -4.66 11.85 0.04
CA TYR A 54 -5.48 12.26 -1.12
C TYR A 54 -4.78 13.13 -2.16
N ASN A 55 -3.54 13.59 -1.89
CA ASN A 55 -2.83 14.40 -2.88
C ASN A 55 -2.66 13.57 -4.16
N PRO A 56 -3.17 14.04 -5.32
CA PRO A 56 -3.08 13.28 -6.56
C PRO A 56 -1.63 13.02 -6.93
N THR A 57 -1.28 11.76 -7.13
CA THR A 57 0.02 11.34 -7.66
C THR A 57 -0.17 10.52 -8.93
N THR A 58 0.93 10.21 -9.62
CA THR A 58 0.89 9.40 -10.85
C THR A 58 0.24 8.03 -10.63
N ILE A 59 0.41 7.44 -9.43
CA ILE A 59 -0.13 6.12 -9.11
C ILE A 59 -1.66 6.08 -9.14
N ASP A 60 -2.31 7.20 -8.81
CA ASP A 60 -3.78 7.31 -8.77
C ASP A 60 -4.40 7.27 -10.18
N ARG A 61 -3.57 7.31 -11.25
CA ARG A 61 -4.00 7.22 -12.66
C ARG A 61 -3.65 5.88 -13.32
N ILE A 62 -2.98 4.98 -12.60
CA ILE A 62 -2.60 3.67 -13.13
C ILE A 62 -3.80 2.73 -12.99
N PRO A 63 -4.10 1.89 -13.99
CA PRO A 63 -5.15 0.89 -13.88
C PRO A 63 -4.99 0.03 -12.62
N THR A 64 -6.08 -0.17 -11.89
CA THR A 64 -6.07 -0.94 -10.64
C THR A 64 -5.54 -2.37 -10.84
N ILE A 65 -5.87 -2.98 -11.98
CA ILE A 65 -5.36 -4.31 -12.35
C ILE A 65 -3.83 -4.36 -12.46
N GLU A 66 -3.23 -3.27 -12.95
CA GLU A 66 -1.78 -3.15 -13.06
C GLU A 66 -1.18 -2.91 -11.68
N LEU A 67 -1.78 -2.03 -10.88
CA LEU A 67 -1.37 -1.80 -9.49
C LEU A 67 -1.42 -3.09 -8.67
N ARG A 68 -2.43 -3.94 -8.87
CA ARG A 68 -2.53 -5.24 -8.21
C ARG A 68 -1.36 -6.17 -8.54
N SER A 69 -0.91 -6.20 -9.80
CA SER A 69 0.28 -6.96 -10.21
C SER A 69 1.58 -6.36 -9.65
N ARG A 70 1.70 -5.03 -9.61
CA ARG A 70 2.84 -4.35 -8.98
C ARG A 70 2.90 -4.62 -7.47
N LEU A 71 1.77 -4.61 -6.79
CA LEU A 71 1.65 -4.99 -5.38
C LEU A 71 2.06 -6.44 -5.17
N GLN A 72 1.63 -7.36 -6.04
CA GLN A 72 2.06 -8.76 -6.01
C GLN A 72 3.58 -8.88 -6.14
N ALA A 73 4.19 -8.12 -7.06
CA ALA A 73 5.63 -8.18 -7.30
C ALA A 73 6.44 -7.71 -6.08
N VAL A 74 5.99 -6.62 -5.44
CA VAL A 74 6.74 -5.97 -4.37
C VAL A 74 6.46 -6.57 -3.00
N PHE A 75 5.23 -7.02 -2.76
CA PHE A 75 4.75 -7.40 -1.42
C PHE A 75 4.10 -8.78 -1.36
N GLY A 76 4.00 -9.51 -2.47
CA GLY A 76 3.33 -10.81 -2.52
C GLY A 76 1.82 -10.71 -2.38
N ASP A 77 1.21 -11.73 -1.79
CA ASP A 77 -0.24 -11.87 -1.68
C ASP A 77 -0.87 -10.77 -0.78
N PRO A 78 -2.14 -10.40 -1.02
CA PRO A 78 -2.86 -9.47 -0.17
C PRO A 78 -3.02 -10.03 1.26
N THR A 79 -3.17 -9.14 2.25
CA THR A 79 -3.54 -9.56 3.62
C THR A 79 -4.92 -10.21 3.63
N GLN A 80 -5.82 -9.64 2.83
CA GLN A 80 -7.23 -10.01 2.77
C GLN A 80 -7.71 -9.88 1.33
N SER A 81 -8.47 -10.87 0.86
CA SER A 81 -9.12 -10.87 -0.44
C SER A 81 -10.65 -10.86 -0.30
N ILE A 82 -11.36 -10.60 -1.38
CA ILE A 82 -12.83 -10.74 -1.40
C ILE A 82 -13.27 -12.14 -0.96
N GLY A 83 -12.50 -13.18 -1.26
CA GLY A 83 -12.82 -14.55 -0.83
C GLY A 83 -12.77 -14.74 0.69
N ASP A 84 -11.92 -13.97 1.37
CA ASP A 84 -11.87 -13.94 2.83
C ASP A 84 -13.04 -13.16 3.42
N LEU A 85 -13.40 -12.04 2.77
CA LEU A 85 -14.43 -11.12 3.21
C LEU A 85 -15.85 -11.66 2.97
N ILE A 86 -16.12 -12.25 1.81
CA ILE A 86 -17.47 -12.65 1.40
C ILE A 86 -18.08 -13.74 2.27
N ASN A 87 -17.24 -14.54 2.92
CA ASN A 87 -17.66 -15.58 3.84
C ASN A 87 -17.94 -15.03 5.25
N GLU A 88 -17.64 -13.76 5.52
CA GLU A 88 -17.99 -13.12 6.78
C GLU A 88 -19.49 -12.82 6.83
N ARG A 89 -20.11 -13.12 7.97
CA ARG A 89 -21.57 -13.05 8.16
C ARG A 89 -22.17 -11.67 7.84
N ASP A 90 -21.40 -10.60 8.02
CA ASP A 90 -21.85 -9.23 7.85
C ASP A 90 -21.35 -8.58 6.54
N TYR A 91 -20.80 -9.38 5.61
CA TYR A 91 -20.32 -8.88 4.33
C TYR A 91 -21.45 -8.29 3.50
N ARG A 92 -21.25 -7.06 3.02
CA ARG A 92 -22.20 -6.35 2.16
C ARG A 92 -21.59 -6.21 0.76
N PRO A 93 -22.15 -6.88 -0.27
CA PRO A 93 -21.61 -6.81 -1.63
C PRO A 93 -21.49 -5.39 -2.21
N GLY A 94 -22.35 -4.46 -1.81
CA GLY A 94 -22.25 -3.03 -2.20
C GLY A 94 -21.10 -2.25 -1.54
N LYS A 95 -20.28 -2.92 -0.72
CA LYS A 95 -19.03 -2.41 -0.12
C LYS A 95 -17.86 -3.35 -0.42
N ALA A 96 -17.93 -4.07 -1.54
CA ALA A 96 -17.01 -5.15 -1.85
C ALA A 96 -15.58 -4.63 -1.99
N VAL A 97 -14.82 -4.70 -0.90
CA VAL A 97 -13.39 -4.58 -0.95
C VAL A 97 -12.87 -5.81 -1.68
N GLN A 98 -12.11 -5.59 -2.75
CA GLN A 98 -11.65 -6.67 -3.62
C GLN A 98 -10.40 -7.32 -3.02
N PHE A 99 -9.49 -6.48 -2.52
CA PHE A 99 -8.35 -6.91 -1.74
C PHE A 99 -7.86 -5.78 -0.82
N GLU A 100 -7.09 -6.17 0.19
CA GLU A 100 -6.44 -5.26 1.13
C GLU A 100 -4.97 -5.66 1.34
N TYR A 101 -4.09 -4.68 1.25
CA TYR A 101 -2.70 -4.76 1.68
C TYR A 101 -2.53 -3.94 2.95
N TRP A 102 -2.24 -4.60 4.07
CA TRP A 102 -1.95 -3.92 5.33
C TRP A 102 -0.45 -3.83 5.58
N PHE A 103 -0.04 -2.74 6.22
CA PHE A 103 1.35 -2.39 6.46
C PHE A 103 1.56 -1.84 7.87
N ILE A 104 2.74 -2.09 8.40
CA ILE A 104 3.30 -1.39 9.55
C ILE A 104 4.48 -0.59 9.02
N ILE A 105 4.47 0.71 9.27
CA ILE A 105 5.54 1.64 8.86
C ILE A 105 6.35 2.02 10.08
N ASP A 106 7.67 1.91 9.96
CA ASP A 106 8.64 2.20 11.03
C ASP A 106 8.22 1.52 12.35
N ASP A 107 7.77 0.26 12.27
CA ASP A 107 7.28 -0.59 13.37
C ASP A 107 6.06 -0.09 14.18
N GLU A 108 5.53 1.11 13.89
CA GLU A 108 4.53 1.77 14.76
C GLU A 108 3.29 2.30 14.04
N ILE A 109 3.40 2.61 12.75
CA ILE A 109 2.38 3.37 12.01
C ILE A 109 1.57 2.40 11.14
N PRO A 110 0.28 2.17 11.45
CA PRO A 110 -0.55 1.28 10.64
C PRO A 110 -1.08 2.01 9.40
N MET A 111 -1.03 1.33 8.26
CA MET A 111 -1.59 1.78 6.98
C MET A 111 -2.26 0.61 6.26
N MET A 112 -3.35 0.89 5.54
CA MET A 112 -3.97 -0.06 4.62
C MET A 112 -4.13 0.56 3.24
N VAL A 113 -3.95 -0.28 2.22
CA VAL A 113 -4.20 0.04 0.82
C VAL A 113 -5.25 -0.94 0.32
N LEU A 114 -6.35 -0.40 -0.20
CA LEU A 114 -7.56 -1.16 -0.55
C LEU A 114 -7.97 -0.89 -1.99
N ASP A 115 -8.55 -1.90 -2.61
CA ASP A 115 -9.32 -1.75 -3.84
C ASP A 115 -10.81 -1.81 -3.54
N LEU A 116 -11.51 -0.68 -3.73
CA LEU A 116 -12.96 -0.57 -3.56
C LEU A 116 -13.72 -0.59 -4.88
N ASP A 117 -13.06 -0.21 -5.97
CA ASP A 117 -13.72 0.13 -7.23
C ASP A 117 -13.48 -0.94 -8.31
N GLY A 118 -12.43 -1.74 -8.15
CA GLY A 118 -12.18 -2.92 -8.96
C GLY A 118 -11.22 -2.74 -10.13
N PRO A 119 -11.04 -3.81 -10.93
CA PRO A 119 -10.03 -3.90 -11.99
C PRO A 119 -10.35 -3.06 -13.24
N PHE A 120 -11.51 -2.39 -13.27
CA PHE A 120 -11.96 -1.55 -14.36
C PHE A 120 -11.62 -0.07 -14.14
N GLU A 121 -11.26 0.29 -12.91
CA GLU A 121 -10.95 1.66 -12.51
C GLU A 121 -9.43 1.88 -12.38
N ASN A 122 -9.07 3.06 -11.89
CA ASN A 122 -7.68 3.46 -11.66
C ASN A 122 -7.46 3.78 -10.18
N GLY A 123 -6.21 3.60 -9.76
CA GLY A 123 -5.77 3.98 -8.42
C GLY A 123 -6.24 3.01 -7.33
N LEU A 124 -5.91 3.37 -6.09
CA LEU A 124 -6.24 2.60 -4.90
C LEU A 124 -6.65 3.56 -3.78
N VAL A 125 -7.39 3.04 -2.81
CA VAL A 125 -7.74 3.77 -1.60
C VAL A 125 -6.68 3.53 -0.54
N TYR A 126 -6.22 4.61 0.08
CA TYR A 126 -5.20 4.58 1.13
C TYR A 126 -5.82 5.08 2.43
N VAL A 127 -5.61 4.36 3.52
CA VAL A 127 -6.01 4.78 4.86
C VAL A 127 -4.87 4.58 5.84
N GLY A 128 -4.71 5.52 6.76
CA GLY A 128 -3.74 5.47 7.84
C GLY A 128 -4.35 5.91 9.17
N ALA A 129 -3.60 5.75 10.24
CA ALA A 129 -4.01 6.25 11.55
C ALA A 129 -3.96 7.78 11.61
N SER A 130 -5.07 8.40 12.01
CA SER A 130 -5.23 9.87 12.07
C SER A 130 -4.17 10.60 12.89
N ARG A 131 -3.62 9.96 13.93
CA ARG A 131 -2.53 10.54 14.74
C ARG A 131 -1.21 10.75 13.98
N TYR A 132 -1.06 10.18 12.78
CA TYR A 132 0.14 10.28 11.94
C TYR A 132 -0.12 10.95 10.58
N ILE A 133 -1.22 11.73 10.44
CA ILE A 133 -1.60 12.37 9.16
C ILE A 133 -0.44 13.15 8.52
N ASP A 134 0.39 13.83 9.30
CA ASP A 134 1.48 14.64 8.79
C ASP A 134 2.62 13.81 8.15
N LEU A 135 2.73 12.53 8.51
CA LEU A 135 3.72 11.59 7.95
C LEU A 135 3.23 10.91 6.67
N MET A 136 1.90 10.82 6.50
CA MET A 136 1.26 10.10 5.39
C MET A 136 1.72 10.55 3.99
N PRO A 137 1.95 11.85 3.70
CA PRO A 137 2.45 12.27 2.39
C PRO A 137 3.82 11.68 2.04
N GLN A 138 4.73 11.57 3.02
CA GLN A 138 6.04 10.97 2.82
C GLN A 138 5.92 9.46 2.62
N ILE A 139 5.11 8.80 3.46
CA ILE A 139 4.83 7.37 3.37
C ILE A 139 4.26 7.02 1.98
N LYS A 140 3.23 7.75 1.50
CA LYS A 140 2.65 7.54 0.16
C LYS A 140 3.69 7.72 -0.94
N ARG A 141 4.60 8.70 -0.82
CA ARG A 141 5.66 8.93 -1.80
C ARG A 141 6.66 7.77 -1.85
N THR A 142 7.10 7.28 -0.70
CA THR A 142 8.02 6.14 -0.62
C THR A 142 7.35 4.86 -1.13
N PHE A 143 6.12 4.60 -0.71
CA PHE A 143 5.30 3.50 -1.20
C PHE A 143 5.14 3.53 -2.73
N THR A 144 4.77 4.71 -3.27
CA THR A 144 4.61 4.90 -4.72
C THR A 144 5.92 4.60 -5.45
N ARG A 145 7.04 5.14 -4.97
CA ARG A 145 8.35 4.90 -5.57
C ARG A 145 8.74 3.42 -5.55
N LYS A 146 8.46 2.70 -4.46
CA LYS A 146 8.69 1.25 -4.37
C LYS A 146 7.91 0.51 -5.46
N LEU A 147 6.61 0.79 -5.61
CA LEU A 147 5.77 0.16 -6.64
C LEU A 147 6.17 0.52 -8.08
N MET A 148 6.60 1.75 -8.31
CA MET A 148 7.01 2.19 -9.64
C MET A 148 8.37 1.62 -10.06
N ASN A 149 9.30 1.49 -9.11
CA ASN A 149 10.68 1.07 -9.39
C ASN A 149 10.85 -0.44 -9.28
N GLU A 150 10.37 -1.06 -8.21
CA GLU A 150 10.54 -2.49 -7.94
C GLU A 150 9.39 -3.32 -8.51
N GLY A 151 8.21 -2.71 -8.66
CA GLY A 151 7.05 -3.36 -9.27
C GLY A 151 7.06 -3.33 -10.80
N SER A 152 8.10 -2.81 -11.45
CA SER A 152 8.18 -2.77 -12.93
C SER A 152 8.04 -4.14 -13.56
N ASP A 153 8.52 -5.16 -12.87
CA ASP A 153 8.61 -6.53 -13.38
C ASP A 153 7.32 -7.34 -13.13
N MET A 154 6.25 -6.69 -12.64
CA MET A 154 4.86 -7.19 -12.54
C MET A 154 4.71 -8.70 -12.27
N ALA A 155 4.17 -9.08 -11.11
CA ALA A 155 3.98 -10.50 -10.79
C ALA A 155 2.58 -11.00 -11.15
N SER A 156 2.51 -12.26 -11.57
CA SER A 156 1.25 -12.95 -11.88
C SER A 156 0.34 -13.03 -10.66
N PHE A 157 -0.96 -12.82 -10.88
CA PHE A 157 -1.98 -13.00 -9.86
C PHE A 157 -3.29 -13.51 -10.48
N SER A 158 -4.17 -14.05 -9.65
CA SER A 158 -5.51 -14.49 -10.03
C SER A 158 -6.46 -14.25 -8.88
N ASP A 159 -7.34 -13.27 -9.03
CA ASP A 159 -8.31 -12.85 -8.02
C ASP A 159 -9.74 -12.92 -8.58
N TYR A 160 -10.70 -12.95 -7.68
CA TYR A 160 -12.11 -12.76 -8.03
C TYR A 160 -12.51 -11.31 -7.79
N PHE A 161 -13.39 -10.81 -8.64
CA PHE A 161 -13.97 -9.49 -8.53
C PHE A 161 -15.49 -9.59 -8.64
N TYR A 162 -16.22 -8.94 -7.74
CA TYR A 162 -17.66 -8.77 -7.90
C TYR A 162 -17.98 -7.32 -8.25
N SER A 163 -18.65 -7.13 -9.38
CA SER A 163 -19.15 -5.82 -9.82
C SER A 163 -20.59 -5.64 -9.33
N PRO A 164 -20.84 -4.76 -8.33
CA PRO A 164 -22.20 -4.53 -7.85
C PRO A 164 -23.06 -3.84 -8.91
N GLU A 165 -22.46 -2.99 -9.75
CA GLU A 165 -23.14 -2.26 -10.82
C GLU A 165 -23.69 -3.18 -11.91
N ARG A 166 -22.98 -4.28 -12.17
CA ARG A 166 -23.32 -5.27 -13.21
C ARG A 166 -24.01 -6.51 -12.64
N ASP A 167 -24.07 -6.64 -11.31
CA ASP A 167 -24.43 -7.86 -10.60
C ASP A 167 -23.70 -9.11 -11.19
N GLN A 168 -22.39 -8.97 -11.38
CA GLN A 168 -21.59 -9.92 -12.17
C GLN A 168 -20.26 -10.22 -11.48
N TRP A 169 -19.90 -11.51 -11.48
CA TRP A 169 -18.59 -11.98 -11.07
C TRP A 169 -17.59 -11.98 -12.22
N PHE A 170 -16.35 -11.68 -11.90
CA PHE A 170 -15.22 -11.72 -12.81
C PHE A 170 -14.06 -12.49 -12.18
N LEU A 171 -13.33 -13.20 -13.03
CA LEU A 171 -12.01 -13.71 -12.73
C LEU A 171 -10.99 -12.78 -13.39
N VAL A 172 -10.14 -12.20 -12.55
CA VAL A 172 -9.20 -11.16 -12.91
C VAL A 172 -7.80 -11.73 -12.77
N ARG A 173 -7.01 -11.68 -13.84
CA ARG A 173 -5.68 -12.26 -13.83
C ARG A 173 -4.67 -11.34 -14.50
N TYR A 174 -3.44 -11.47 -14.05
CA TYR A 174 -2.27 -11.12 -14.84
C TYR A 174 -1.39 -12.35 -14.93
N HIS A 175 -1.05 -12.76 -16.14
CA HIS A 175 -0.12 -13.85 -16.41
C HIS A 175 0.51 -13.66 -17.78
N ASP A 176 1.77 -14.08 -17.94
CA ASP A 176 2.51 -14.03 -19.21
C ASP A 176 2.49 -12.66 -19.91
N GLY A 177 2.42 -11.55 -19.16
CA GLY A 177 2.39 -10.19 -19.69
C GLY A 177 1.01 -9.68 -20.08
N GLU A 178 -0.04 -10.48 -19.91
CA GLU A 178 -1.41 -10.13 -20.33
C GLU A 178 -2.36 -9.98 -19.14
N PHE A 179 -3.25 -9.00 -19.26
CA PHE A 179 -4.30 -8.70 -18.29
C PHE A 179 -5.64 -9.24 -18.77
N GLU A 180 -6.26 -10.10 -17.97
CA GLU A 180 -7.55 -10.71 -18.28
C GLU A 180 -8.63 -10.32 -17.28
N ARG A 181 -9.86 -10.19 -17.79
CA ARG A 181 -11.08 -9.95 -17.01
C ARG A 181 -12.19 -10.81 -17.61
N GLU A 182 -12.30 -12.04 -17.13
CA GLU A 182 -13.25 -13.02 -17.62
C GLU A 182 -14.54 -12.94 -16.80
N ALA A 183 -15.68 -12.68 -17.44
CA ALA A 183 -16.97 -12.79 -16.76
C ALA A 183 -17.25 -14.27 -16.44
N ILE A 184 -17.58 -14.56 -15.19
CA ILE A 184 -17.85 -15.91 -14.70
C ILE A 184 -19.13 -15.93 -13.89
N ASP A 185 -19.72 -17.11 -13.71
CA ASP A 185 -20.67 -17.30 -12.61
C ASP A 185 -19.96 -17.09 -11.26
N ARG A 186 -20.74 -17.04 -10.17
CA ARG A 186 -20.18 -16.95 -8.82
C ARG A 186 -19.07 -18.01 -8.62
N PRO A 187 -17.89 -17.64 -8.10
CA PRO A 187 -16.82 -18.58 -7.84
C PRO A 187 -17.32 -19.75 -6.98
N GLY A 188 -17.10 -20.98 -7.44
CA GLY A 188 -17.56 -22.17 -6.72
C GLY A 188 -16.94 -22.35 -5.33
N SER A 189 -15.83 -21.66 -5.05
CA SER A 189 -15.20 -21.60 -3.73
C SER A 189 -15.91 -20.66 -2.75
N PHE A 190 -16.85 -19.83 -3.21
CA PHE A 190 -17.60 -18.90 -2.37
C PHE A 190 -18.96 -19.50 -2.06
N ASN A 191 -19.17 -19.90 -0.80
CA ASN A 191 -20.43 -20.44 -0.33
C ASN A 191 -21.56 -19.40 -0.40
#